data_AF-A0A919H1Q5-F1
#
_entry.id   AF-A0A919H1Q5-F1
#
_cell.length_a   1.000
_cell.length_b   1.000
_cell.length_c   1.000
_cell.angle_alpha   90.00
_cell.angle_beta   90.00
_cell.angle_gamma   90.00
#
_symmetry.space_group_name_H-M   'P 1'
#
loop_
_entity.id
_entity.type
_entity.pdbx_description
1 polymer ?
#
loop_
_entity_poly.entity_id
_entity_poly.type
_entity_poly.pdbx_seq_one_letter_code
_entity_poly.pdbx_strand_id
1 'polypeptide(L)'
;MTHLATDVRAALRFFAFFLGNGTLDDELLDGIDYRAHLLEFGSDLEMVFAVFANVLEVDEHGHTLNGGDAQYRAAQWVRRRCDPGYQVEPPFEPWETELHGP
;
A
#
# COMPACT_ATOMS: atom_id res chain seq x y z
N MET A 1 -1.67 -7.79 26.87
CA MET A 1 -1.26 -7.12 25.61
C MET A 1 -2.41 -7.27 24.64
N THR A 2 -2.83 -6.18 24.01
CA THR A 2 -3.87 -6.24 22.97
C THR A 2 -3.15 -6.38 21.63
N HIS A 3 -3.52 -7.38 20.85
CA HIS A 3 -3.02 -7.55 19.49
C HIS A 3 -3.88 -6.75 18.51
N LEU A 4 -3.34 -6.45 17.32
CA LEU A 4 -4.17 -6.00 16.20
C LEU A 4 -5.26 -7.02 15.90
N ALA A 5 -6.42 -6.55 15.44
CA ALA A 5 -7.52 -7.42 15.02
C ALA A 5 -7.06 -8.42 13.95
N THR A 6 -7.68 -9.60 13.93
CA THR A 6 -7.28 -10.70 13.04
C THR A 6 -7.33 -10.29 11.56
N ASP A 7 -8.35 -9.53 11.17
CA ASP A 7 -8.51 -9.08 9.78
C ASP A 7 -7.44 -8.06 9.39
N VAL A 8 -7.10 -7.12 10.28
CA VAL A 8 -6.00 -6.17 10.06
C VAL A 8 -4.67 -6.92 9.88
N ARG A 9 -4.41 -7.92 10.71
CA ARG A 9 -3.23 -8.79 10.57
C ARG A 9 -3.23 -9.57 9.26
N ALA A 10 -4.39 -10.05 8.83
CA ALA A 10 -4.53 -10.77 7.56
C ALA A 10 -4.30 -9.84 6.37
N ALA A 11 -4.85 -8.63 6.40
CA ALA A 11 -4.70 -7.60 5.38
C ALA A 11 -3.23 -7.20 5.23
N LEU A 12 -2.52 -6.91 6.33
CA LEU A 12 -1.09 -6.61 6.30
C LEU A 12 -0.26 -7.77 5.71
N ARG A 13 -0.56 -9.02 6.12
CA ARG A 13 0.13 -10.20 5.60
C ARG A 13 -0.09 -10.38 4.10
N PHE A 14 -1.34 -10.23 3.62
CA PHE A 14 -1.65 -10.37 2.20
C PHE A 14 -1.07 -9.24 1.36
N PHE A 15 -1.13 -8.00 1.86
CA PHE A 15 -0.48 -6.87 1.21
C PHE A 15 1.02 -7.10 1.02
N ALA A 16 1.73 -7.48 2.09
CA ALA A 16 3.16 -7.81 2.00
C ALA A 16 3.44 -9.00 1.06
N PHE A 17 2.55 -9.99 1.02
CA PHE A 17 2.66 -11.12 0.10
C PHE A 17 2.56 -10.67 -1.37
N PHE A 18 1.57 -9.87 -1.73
CA PHE A 18 1.43 -9.36 -3.11
C PHE A 18 2.56 -8.42 -3.49
N LEU A 19 2.94 -7.51 -2.56
CA LEU A 19 4.06 -6.59 -2.76
C LEU A 19 5.37 -7.35 -3.05
N GLY A 20 5.70 -8.34 -2.21
CA GLY A 20 6.92 -9.14 -2.35
C GLY A 20 6.93 -10.04 -3.59
N ASN A 21 5.77 -10.55 -4.00
CA ASN A 21 5.65 -11.36 -5.21
C ASN A 21 5.74 -10.53 -6.50
N GLY A 22 5.51 -9.21 -6.43
CA GLY A 22 5.45 -8.38 -7.63
C GLY A 22 4.08 -8.43 -8.30
N THR A 23 3.03 -8.72 -7.53
CA THR A 23 1.65 -8.90 -8.01
C THR A 23 0.67 -7.98 -7.26
N LEU A 24 1.16 -6.82 -6.81
CA LEU A 24 0.30 -5.81 -6.20
C LEU A 24 -0.48 -5.15 -7.33
N ASP A 25 -1.81 -5.28 -7.32
CA ASP A 25 -2.70 -4.68 -8.33
C ASP A 25 -2.21 -4.91 -9.77
N ASP A 26 -2.36 -6.16 -10.25
CA ASP A 26 -1.86 -6.56 -11.57
C ASP A 26 -2.44 -5.68 -12.70
N GLU A 27 -3.67 -5.18 -12.58
CA GLU A 27 -4.24 -4.28 -13.61
C GLU A 27 -3.46 -2.98 -13.76
N LEU A 28 -2.98 -2.38 -12.67
CA LEU A 28 -2.23 -1.13 -12.69
C LEU A 28 -0.71 -1.35 -12.92
N LEU A 29 -0.16 -2.43 -12.36
CA LEU A 29 1.29 -2.67 -12.33
C LEU A 29 1.78 -3.72 -13.33
N ASP A 30 0.92 -4.25 -14.21
CA ASP A 30 1.34 -5.24 -15.22
C ASP A 30 2.55 -4.75 -16.03
N GLY A 31 3.52 -5.66 -16.18
CA GLY A 31 4.77 -5.40 -16.88
C GLY A 31 5.77 -4.49 -16.15
N ILE A 32 5.52 -4.06 -14.92
CA ILE A 32 6.45 -3.25 -14.13
C ILE A 32 7.17 -4.10 -13.09
N ASP A 33 8.49 -4.25 -13.20
CA ASP A 33 9.29 -4.86 -12.13
C ASP A 33 9.71 -3.83 -11.08
N TYR A 34 8.77 -3.50 -10.18
CA TYR A 34 8.98 -2.48 -9.15
C TYR A 34 9.76 -2.97 -7.92
N ARG A 35 9.92 -4.29 -7.75
CA ARG A 35 10.51 -4.87 -6.53
C ARG A 35 11.95 -4.44 -6.32
N ALA A 36 12.76 -4.41 -7.39
CA ALA A 36 14.14 -3.96 -7.31
C ALA A 36 14.23 -2.51 -6.80
N HIS A 37 13.34 -1.64 -7.29
CA HIS A 37 13.26 -0.25 -6.86
C HIS A 37 12.91 -0.10 -5.37
N LEU A 38 11.89 -0.82 -4.90
CA LEU A 38 11.47 -0.76 -3.50
C LEU A 38 12.52 -1.31 -2.53
N LEU A 39 13.33 -2.27 -2.96
CA LEU A 39 14.40 -2.85 -2.13
C LEU A 39 15.68 -2.01 -2.15
N GLU A 40 15.89 -1.21 -3.21
CA GLU A 40 17.00 -0.26 -3.28
C GLU A 40 16.76 0.96 -2.40
N PHE A 41 15.53 1.50 -2.40
CA PHE A 41 15.16 2.72 -1.67
C PHE A 41 14.11 2.44 -0.59
N GLY A 42 14.58 2.31 0.66
CA GLY A 42 13.70 2.06 1.81
C GLY A 42 12.60 3.12 2.03
N SER A 43 12.79 4.35 1.55
CA SER A 43 11.77 5.41 1.62
C SER A 43 10.53 5.12 0.78
N ASP A 44 10.70 4.47 -0.38
CA ASP A 44 9.56 4.10 -1.23
C ASP A 44 8.82 2.89 -0.64
N LEU A 45 9.54 1.95 -0.03
CA LEU A 45 8.94 0.87 0.74
C LEU A 45 8.15 1.40 1.95
N GLU A 46 8.73 2.32 2.72
CA GLU A 46 8.07 3.00 3.84
C GLU A 46 6.77 3.66 3.40
N MET A 47 6.79 4.43 2.31
CA MET A 47 5.60 5.13 1.83
C MET A 47 4.51 4.17 1.35
N VAL A 48 4.87 3.07 0.70
CA VAL A 48 3.91 2.04 0.26
C VAL A 48 3.17 1.43 1.46
N PHE A 49 3.88 1.19 2.58
CA PHE A 49 3.25 0.74 3.82
C PHE A 49 2.41 1.84 4.49
N ALA A 50 2.88 3.09 4.48
CA ALA A 50 2.12 4.21 5.02
C ALA A 50 0.80 4.40 4.28
N VAL A 51 0.82 4.48 2.95
CA VAL A 51 -0.39 4.61 2.12
C VAL A 51 -1.37 3.47 2.37
N PHE A 52 -0.90 2.22 2.36
CA PHE A 52 -1.78 1.08 2.64
C PHE A 52 -2.41 1.18 4.03
N ALA A 53 -1.62 1.46 5.07
CA ALA A 53 -2.11 1.49 6.45
C ALA A 53 -3.03 2.70 6.73
N ASN A 54 -2.72 3.86 6.15
CA ASN A 54 -3.50 5.07 6.32
C ASN A 54 -4.87 4.93 5.65
N VAL A 55 -4.92 4.33 4.45
CA VAL A 55 -6.16 4.15 3.67
C VAL A 55 -7.02 2.99 4.21
N LEU A 56 -6.43 1.99 4.85
CA LEU A 56 -7.16 0.83 5.34
C LEU A 56 -8.18 1.21 6.43
N GLU A 57 -9.45 1.10 6.09
CA GLU A 57 -10.58 1.30 6.99
C GLU A 57 -10.85 0.03 7.81
N VAL A 58 -11.07 0.24 9.10
CA VAL A 58 -11.37 -0.81 10.08
C VAL A 58 -12.61 -0.42 10.88
N ASP A 59 -13.58 -1.31 10.97
CA ASP A 59 -14.79 -1.07 11.76
C ASP A 59 -14.55 -1.21 13.28
N GLU A 60 -15.58 -0.91 14.08
CA GLU A 60 -15.53 -1.03 15.54
C GLU A 60 -15.34 -2.47 16.07
N HIS A 61 -15.54 -3.47 15.21
CA HIS A 61 -15.32 -4.89 15.51
C HIS A 61 -13.95 -5.40 15.05
N GLY A 62 -13.16 -4.56 14.38
CA GLY A 62 -11.83 -4.91 13.88
C GLY A 62 -11.82 -5.57 12.50
N HIS A 63 -12.92 -5.51 11.74
CA HIS A 63 -12.96 -6.00 10.36
C HIS A 63 -12.48 -4.92 9.40
N THR A 64 -11.74 -5.34 8.37
CA THR A 64 -11.27 -4.44 7.32
C THR A 64 -12.35 -4.23 6.26
N LEU A 65 -12.59 -2.98 5.86
CA LEU A 65 -13.72 -2.63 4.98
C LEU A 65 -13.31 -2.42 3.51
N ASN A 66 -12.11 -1.92 3.25
CA ASN A 66 -11.68 -1.42 1.93
C ASN A 66 -10.28 -1.92 1.50
N GLY A 67 -9.91 -3.15 1.88
CA GLY A 67 -8.55 -3.67 1.66
C GLY A 67 -8.10 -3.71 0.18
N GLY A 68 -9.03 -3.73 -0.78
CA GLY A 68 -8.73 -3.57 -2.20
C GLY A 68 -8.34 -2.14 -2.56
N ASP A 69 -9.12 -1.16 -2.11
CA ASP A 69 -8.84 0.26 -2.34
C ASP A 69 -7.51 0.68 -1.71
N ALA A 70 -7.23 0.23 -0.48
CA ALA A 70 -5.94 0.48 0.19
C ALA A 70 -4.75 -0.10 -0.61
N GLN A 71 -4.90 -1.29 -1.19
CA GLN A 71 -3.88 -1.88 -2.07
C GLN A 71 -3.71 -1.07 -3.36
N TYR A 72 -4.82 -0.68 -4.00
CA TYR A 72 -4.81 0.11 -5.21
C TYR A 72 -4.14 1.46 -4.99
N ARG A 73 -4.42 2.16 -3.89
CA ARG A 73 -3.75 3.42 -3.53
C ARG A 73 -2.25 3.23 -3.34
N ALA A 74 -1.81 2.17 -2.65
CA ALA A 74 -0.39 1.86 -2.54
C ALA A 74 0.25 1.53 -3.91
N ALA A 75 -0.47 0.82 -4.79
CA ALA A 75 -0.02 0.53 -6.15
C ALA A 75 0.13 1.81 -6.99
N GLN A 76 -0.75 2.79 -6.84
CA GLN A 76 -0.61 4.10 -7.50
C GLN A 76 0.68 4.83 -7.09
N TRP A 77 1.10 4.71 -5.82
CA TRP A 77 2.41 5.21 -5.39
C TRP A 77 3.52 4.51 -6.16
N VAL A 78 3.52 3.18 -6.17
CA VAL A 78 4.51 2.37 -6.90
C VAL A 78 4.56 2.75 -8.39
N ARG A 79 3.42 2.85 -9.07
CA ARG A 79 3.34 3.23 -10.48
C ARG A 79 3.97 4.59 -10.73
N ARG A 80 3.64 5.60 -9.91
CA ARG A 80 4.21 6.96 -10.01
C ARG A 80 5.73 6.97 -9.86
N ARG A 81 6.29 6.07 -9.05
CA ARG A 81 7.75 5.98 -8.84
C ARG A 81 8.46 5.29 -10.01
N CYS A 82 7.80 4.34 -10.67
CA CYS A 82 8.36 3.61 -11.81
C CYS A 82 8.15 4.32 -13.15
N ASP A 83 7.07 5.08 -13.29
CA ASP A 83 6.68 5.78 -14.51
C ASP A 83 6.46 7.28 -14.24
N PRO A 84 7.42 8.15 -14.62
CA PRO A 84 7.28 9.60 -14.45
C PRO A 84 6.10 10.23 -15.22
N GLY A 85 5.56 9.55 -16.23
CA GLY A 85 4.40 9.99 -16.99
C GLY A 85 3.06 9.66 -16.34
N TYR A 86 3.05 8.80 -15.32
CA TYR A 86 1.84 8.41 -14.62
C TYR A 86 1.34 9.51 -13.68
N GLN A 87 0.06 9.86 -13.81
CA GLN A 87 -0.64 10.79 -12.93
C GLN A 87 -1.64 10.00 -12.07
N VAL A 88 -1.48 10.14 -10.76
CA VAL A 88 -2.35 9.53 -9.75
C VAL A 88 -3.69 10.26 -9.77
N GLU A 89 -4.79 9.53 -9.98
CA GLU A 89 -6.15 10.08 -10.02
C GLU A 89 -7.11 9.21 -9.17
N PRO A 90 -7.77 9.78 -8.15
CA PRO A 90 -7.58 11.14 -7.64
C PRO A 90 -6.17 11.32 -7.05
N PRO A 91 -5.63 12.56 -7.01
CA PRO A 91 -4.35 12.82 -6.35
C PRO A 91 -4.33 12.28 -4.91
N PHE A 92 -3.15 11.97 -4.39
CA PHE A 92 -3.03 11.62 -2.98
C PHE A 92 -3.45 12.79 -2.10
N GLU A 93 -4.36 12.52 -1.18
CA GLU A 93 -4.63 13.41 -0.08
C GLU A 93 -3.44 13.42 0.89
N PRO A 94 -3.15 14.54 1.58
CA PRO A 94 -1.99 14.64 2.45
C PRO A 94 -1.92 13.54 3.53
N TRP A 95 -3.08 13.14 4.06
CA TRP A 95 -3.20 12.11 5.09
C TRP A 95 -2.88 10.70 4.57
N GLU A 96 -3.09 10.42 3.28
CA GLU A 96 -2.75 9.12 2.71
C GLU A 96 -1.23 8.89 2.75
N THR A 97 -0.45 9.96 2.59
CA THR A 97 1.02 9.93 2.55
C THR A 97 1.69 10.35 3.86
N GLU A 98 0.92 10.53 4.95
CA GLU A 98 1.48 10.94 6.23
C GLU A 98 2.30 9.80 6.86
N LEU A 99 3.50 10.14 7.32
CA LEU A 99 4.37 9.22 8.06
C LEU A 99 4.20 9.47 9.57
N HIS A 100 3.56 8.54 10.27
CA HIS A 100 3.38 8.62 11.72
C HIS A 100 4.61 8.08 12.46
N GLY A 101 5.19 8.91 13.33
CA GLY A 101 6.36 8.56 14.14
C GLY A 101 6.05 7.77 15.42
N PRO A 102 7.07 7.21 16.08
CA PRO A 102 6.97 6.53 17.37
C PRO A 102 6.70 7.47 18.56
#